data_AF-A0A944TQU0-F1
#
_entry.id   AF-A0A944TQU0-F1
#
_cell.length_a   1.000
_cell.length_b   1.000
_cell.length_c   1.000
_cell.angle_alpha   90.00
_cell.angle_beta   90.00
_cell.angle_gamma   90.00
#
_symmetry.space_group_name_H-M   'P 1'
#
loop_
_entity.id
_entity.type
_entity.pdbx_description
1 polymer ?
#
loop_
_entity_poly.entity_id
_entity_poly.type
_entity_poly.pdbx_seq_one_letter_code
_entity_poly.pdbx_strand_id
1 'polypeptide(L)'
;MSKIVLAQPNREMSDYYEFMLNGEYNFEIIHCNNLDQVKEKINADSEIAVLILSNAMTDYSTFVTSLHANESARLPVVVTGNKGDSKQLNRIFKGNLMVSVYEACDDPSPLYKSINKFLELQSRVNERNADYCKVKAQHFYGTEKVTCDVYLKLSEEKFVKIFHRFQVVTPEDFKKYE
;
A
#
# COMPACT_ATOMS: atom_id res chain seq x y z
N MET A 1 -1.97 2.06 20.14
CA MET A 1 -2.09 0.61 19.86
C MET A 1 -2.49 0.51 18.41
N SER A 2 -1.76 -0.20 17.55
CA SER A 2 -2.04 -0.16 16.11
C SER A 2 -3.46 -0.65 15.79
N LYS A 3 -4.11 0.02 14.82
CA LYS A 3 -5.50 -0.24 14.47
C LYS A 3 -5.65 -0.71 13.04
N ILE A 4 -6.66 -1.55 12.79
CA ILE A 4 -7.10 -1.92 11.45
C ILE A 4 -8.48 -1.33 11.22
N VAL A 5 -8.65 -0.62 10.11
CA VAL A 5 -9.99 -0.26 9.63
C VAL A 5 -10.47 -1.39 8.73
N LEU A 6 -11.59 -2.01 9.10
CA LEU A 6 -12.27 -3.04 8.31
C LEU A 6 -13.51 -2.43 7.65
N ALA A 7 -13.39 -2.13 6.36
CA ALA A 7 -14.43 -1.54 5.53
C ALA A 7 -15.11 -2.64 4.69
N GLN A 8 -16.18 -3.22 5.23
CA GLN A 8 -16.89 -4.34 4.62
C GLN A 8 -18.41 -4.18 4.81
N PRO A 9 -19.18 -3.87 3.74
CA PRO A 9 -20.63 -3.64 3.87
C PRO A 9 -21.42 -4.92 4.18
N ASN A 10 -20.88 -6.11 3.86
CA ASN A 10 -21.51 -7.38 4.21
C ASN A 10 -21.13 -7.79 5.64
N ARG A 11 -22.12 -7.87 6.53
CA ARG A 11 -21.89 -8.20 7.94
C ARG A 11 -21.24 -9.56 8.17
N GLU A 12 -21.69 -10.61 7.48
CA GLU A 12 -21.13 -11.95 7.64
C GLU A 12 -19.66 -11.99 7.25
N MET A 13 -19.30 -11.31 6.15
CA MET A 13 -17.91 -11.18 5.73
C MET A 13 -17.10 -10.31 6.69
N SER A 14 -17.69 -9.26 7.26
CA SER A 14 -17.04 -8.43 8.28
C SER A 14 -16.69 -9.28 9.51
N ASP A 15 -17.65 -10.03 10.03
CA ASP A 15 -17.47 -10.89 11.20
C ASP A 15 -16.42 -11.99 10.90
N TYR A 16 -16.41 -12.54 9.69
CA TYR A 16 -15.39 -13.49 9.23
C TYR A 16 -13.98 -12.88 9.23
N TYR A 17 -13.80 -11.68 8.65
CA TYR A 17 -12.50 -11.00 8.66
C TYR A 17 -12.05 -10.64 10.07
N GLU A 18 -12.95 -10.16 10.91
CA GLU A 18 -12.64 -9.87 12.31
C GLU A 18 -12.17 -11.11 13.06
N PHE A 19 -12.88 -12.23 12.91
CA PHE A 19 -12.49 -13.51 13.52
C PHE A 19 -11.08 -13.93 13.12
N MET A 20 -10.76 -13.86 11.82
CA MET A 20 -9.43 -14.20 11.32
C MET A 20 -8.34 -13.27 11.88
N LEU A 21 -8.59 -11.96 11.86
CA LEU A 21 -7.62 -10.97 12.32
C LEU A 21 -7.37 -11.06 13.83
N ASN A 22 -8.40 -11.25 14.64
CA ASN A 22 -8.27 -11.43 16.09
C ASN A 22 -7.53 -12.73 16.46
N GLY A 23 -7.53 -13.74 15.58
CA GLY A 23 -6.78 -14.98 15.77
C GLY A 23 -5.28 -14.81 15.60
N GLU A 24 -4.84 -13.86 14.77
CA GLU A 24 -3.42 -13.66 14.42
C GLU A 24 -2.82 -12.40 15.05
N TYR A 25 -3.63 -11.36 15.28
CA TYR A 25 -3.19 -10.03 15.67
C TYR A 25 -3.91 -9.52 16.91
N ASN A 26 -3.22 -8.67 17.68
CA ASN A 26 -3.79 -7.91 18.79
C ASN A 26 -3.99 -6.44 18.38
N PHE A 27 -4.76 -6.21 17.31
CA PHE A 27 -5.11 -4.87 16.84
C PHE A 27 -6.52 -4.49 17.28
N GLU A 28 -6.75 -3.19 17.47
CA GLU A 28 -8.12 -2.67 17.54
C GLU A 28 -8.71 -2.69 16.13
N ILE A 29 -9.85 -3.35 15.94
CA ILE A 29 -10.54 -3.43 14.66
C ILE A 29 -11.69 -2.41 14.65
N ILE A 30 -11.62 -1.46 13.71
CA ILE A 30 -12.64 -0.42 13.52
C ILE A 30 -13.50 -0.80 12.32
N HIS A 31 -14.76 -1.13 12.57
CA HIS A 31 -15.71 -1.50 11.52
C HIS A 31 -16.28 -0.27 10.82
N CYS A 32 -16.29 -0.30 9.49
CA CYS A 32 -16.91 0.70 8.64
C CYS A 32 -17.79 0.02 7.59
N ASN A 33 -19.01 0.51 7.42
CA ASN A 33 -19.98 -0.05 6.47
C ASN A 33 -20.07 0.78 5.19
N ASN A 34 -19.41 1.93 5.12
CA ASN A 34 -19.33 2.79 3.95
C ASN A 34 -18.03 3.62 3.94
N LEU A 35 -17.71 4.21 2.79
CA LEU A 35 -16.48 4.97 2.60
C LEU A 35 -16.43 6.28 3.39
N ASP A 36 -17.57 6.87 3.77
CA ASP A 36 -17.57 8.13 4.53
C ASP A 36 -17.13 7.90 5.98
N GLN A 37 -17.56 6.80 6.58
CA GLN A 37 -17.03 6.34 7.88
C GLN A 37 -15.52 6.06 7.78
N VAL A 38 -15.06 5.44 6.70
CA VAL A 38 -13.63 5.18 6.49
C VAL A 38 -12.83 6.49 6.46
N LYS A 39 -13.31 7.50 5.72
CA LYS A 39 -12.67 8.82 5.66
C LYS A 39 -12.61 9.49 7.02
N GLU A 40 -13.72 9.45 7.77
CA GLU A 40 -13.79 10.03 9.12
C GLU A 40 -12.74 9.40 10.03
N LYS A 41 -12.62 8.07 10.02
CA LYS A 41 -11.67 7.35 10.88
C LYS A 41 -10.21 7.57 10.48
N ILE A 42 -9.90 7.50 9.19
CA ILE A 42 -8.53 7.73 8.69
C ILE A 42 -8.05 9.15 9.00
N ASN A 43 -8.93 10.14 8.91
CA ASN A 43 -8.56 11.52 9.20
C ASN A 43 -8.48 11.82 10.72
N ALA A 44 -9.21 11.09 11.55
CA ALA A 44 -9.25 11.29 12.99
C ALA A 44 -8.12 10.56 13.74
N ASP A 45 -7.58 9.48 13.17
CA ASP A 45 -6.69 8.57 13.89
C ASP A 45 -5.43 8.22 13.08
N SER A 46 -4.28 8.71 13.56
CA SER A 46 -2.98 8.43 12.95
C SER A 46 -2.40 7.04 13.29
N GLU A 47 -3.02 6.28 14.20
CA GLU A 47 -2.56 4.93 14.60
C GLU A 47 -3.09 3.81 13.68
N ILE A 48 -3.83 4.15 12.63
CA ILE A 48 -4.33 3.16 11.67
C ILE A 48 -3.14 2.61 10.85
N ALA A 49 -2.88 1.33 11.05
CA ALA A 49 -1.78 0.64 10.40
C ALA A 49 -2.15 0.15 8.99
N VAL A 50 -3.35 -0.41 8.83
CA VAL A 50 -3.83 -1.00 7.56
C VAL A 50 -5.34 -0.75 7.40
N LEU A 51 -5.75 -0.44 6.18
CA LEU A 51 -7.16 -0.48 5.75
C LEU A 51 -7.44 -1.78 5.00
N ILE A 52 -8.43 -2.54 5.44
CA ILE A 52 -9.00 -3.67 4.70
C ILE A 52 -10.30 -3.19 4.06
N LEU A 53 -10.37 -3.15 2.74
CA LEU A 53 -11.46 -2.52 1.99
C LEU A 53 -12.11 -3.51 1.03
N SER A 54 -13.42 -3.69 1.12
CA SER A 54 -14.17 -4.52 0.17
C SER A 54 -14.36 -3.84 -1.18
N ASN A 55 -14.16 -4.61 -2.26
CA ASN A 55 -14.53 -4.21 -3.62
C ASN A 55 -16.04 -4.09 -3.85
N ALA A 56 -16.87 -4.56 -2.91
CA ALA A 56 -18.32 -4.37 -2.92
C ALA A 56 -18.75 -2.95 -2.51
N MET A 57 -17.84 -2.16 -1.93
CA MET A 57 -18.13 -0.75 -1.66
C MET A 57 -18.18 0.05 -2.96
N THR A 58 -19.23 0.84 -3.14
CA THR A 58 -19.33 1.80 -4.25
C THR A 58 -18.12 2.74 -4.23
N ASP A 59 -17.54 3.01 -5.40
CA ASP A 59 -16.38 3.90 -5.60
C ASP A 59 -15.07 3.51 -4.88
N TYR A 60 -14.93 2.26 -4.42
CA TYR A 60 -13.74 1.80 -3.70
C TYR A 60 -12.42 2.09 -4.45
N SER A 61 -12.41 1.92 -5.78
CA SER A 61 -11.20 2.10 -6.59
C SER A 61 -10.79 3.57 -6.65
N THR A 62 -11.73 4.46 -6.97
CA THR A 62 -11.52 5.92 -6.96
C THR A 62 -11.09 6.40 -5.59
N PHE A 63 -11.69 5.87 -4.53
CA PHE A 63 -11.32 6.18 -3.15
C PHE A 63 -9.86 5.81 -2.86
N VAL A 64 -9.44 4.57 -3.14
CA VAL A 64 -8.06 4.12 -2.93
C VAL A 64 -7.06 4.94 -3.76
N THR A 65 -7.41 5.26 -5.01
CA THR A 65 -6.57 6.14 -5.84
C THR A 65 -6.43 7.54 -5.23
N SER A 66 -7.52 8.12 -4.72
CA SER A 66 -7.49 9.43 -4.07
C SER A 66 -6.69 9.43 -2.76
N LEU A 67 -6.79 8.33 -1.98
CA LEU A 67 -6.05 8.15 -0.73
C LEU A 67 -4.53 8.19 -0.98
N HIS A 68 -4.06 7.66 -2.10
CA HIS A 68 -2.63 7.59 -2.43
C HIS A 68 -2.14 8.72 -3.35
N ALA A 69 -3.04 9.63 -3.76
CA ALA A 69 -2.69 10.81 -4.54
C ALA A 69 -1.88 11.83 -3.71
N ASN A 70 -2.14 11.91 -2.40
CA ASN A 70 -1.39 12.77 -1.47
C ASN A 70 -0.15 12.04 -0.93
N GLU A 71 0.95 12.77 -0.83
CA GLU A 71 2.31 12.19 -0.76
C GLU A 71 2.84 11.97 0.66
N SER A 72 2.19 12.56 1.66
CA SER A 72 2.70 12.67 3.03
C SER A 72 2.42 11.45 3.91
N ALA A 73 1.42 10.62 3.58
CA ALA A 73 1.20 9.33 4.24
C ALA A 73 0.31 8.45 3.36
N ARG A 74 0.88 7.43 2.71
CA ARG A 74 0.09 6.42 2.00
C ARG A 74 -0.29 5.34 2.98
N LEU A 75 -1.55 5.31 3.40
CA LEU A 75 -2.07 4.25 4.25
C LEU A 75 -2.05 2.93 3.47
N PRO A 76 -1.44 1.85 3.98
CA PRO A 76 -1.53 0.55 3.31
C PRO A 76 -2.97 0.04 3.21
N VAL A 77 -3.33 -0.47 2.03
CA VAL A 77 -4.68 -0.98 1.74
C VAL A 77 -4.61 -2.45 1.29
N VAL A 78 -5.43 -3.29 1.89
CA VAL A 78 -5.77 -4.62 1.36
C VAL A 78 -7.17 -4.54 0.77
N VAL A 79 -7.28 -4.62 -0.56
CA VAL A 79 -8.59 -4.69 -1.22
C VAL A 79 -9.04 -6.14 -1.27
N THR A 80 -10.20 -6.42 -0.66
CA THR A 80 -10.81 -7.75 -0.63
C THR A 80 -11.83 -7.90 -1.76
N GLY A 81 -11.87 -9.07 -2.37
CA GLY A 81 -12.83 -9.41 -3.41
C GLY A 81 -13.30 -10.86 -3.33
N ASN A 82 -14.32 -11.18 -4.11
CA ASN A 82 -14.84 -12.53 -4.23
C ASN A 82 -13.95 -13.38 -5.13
N LYS A 83 -14.21 -14.69 -5.11
CA LYS A 83 -13.48 -15.65 -5.94
C LYS A 83 -13.53 -15.26 -7.43
N GLY A 84 -12.36 -15.08 -8.04
CA GLY A 84 -12.20 -14.65 -9.44
C GLY A 84 -11.98 -13.15 -9.67
N ASP A 85 -12.16 -12.29 -8.66
CA ASP A 85 -12.01 -10.84 -8.81
C ASP A 85 -10.54 -10.40 -8.89
N SER A 86 -9.61 -11.24 -8.40
CA SER A 86 -8.19 -10.89 -8.28
C SER A 86 -7.57 -10.39 -9.58
N LYS A 87 -7.93 -10.96 -10.74
CA LYS A 87 -7.39 -10.53 -12.03
C LYS A 87 -7.80 -9.11 -12.39
N GLN A 88 -9.05 -8.72 -12.10
CA GLN A 88 -9.54 -7.36 -12.35
C GLN A 88 -8.92 -6.38 -11.35
N LEU A 89 -8.95 -6.72 -10.06
CA LEU A 89 -8.41 -5.86 -9.00
C LEU A 89 -6.92 -5.60 -9.18
N ASN A 90 -6.13 -6.62 -9.53
CA ASN A 90 -4.70 -6.47 -9.82
C ASN A 90 -4.42 -5.60 -11.04
N ARG A 91 -5.34 -5.52 -12.01
CA ARG A 91 -5.22 -4.58 -13.15
C ARG A 91 -5.47 -3.14 -12.71
N ILE A 92 -6.50 -2.92 -11.89
CA ILE A 92 -6.88 -1.59 -11.38
C ILE A 92 -5.74 -0.99 -10.55
N PHE A 93 -5.13 -1.77 -9.66
CA PHE A 93 -4.09 -1.30 -8.73
C PHE A 93 -2.67 -1.65 -9.17
N LYS A 94 -2.47 -1.97 -10.45
CA LYS A 94 -1.16 -2.34 -10.98
C LYS A 94 -0.14 -1.23 -10.68
N GLY A 95 0.96 -1.58 -10.02
CA GLY A 95 2.04 -0.66 -9.69
C GLY A 95 1.84 0.13 -8.39
N ASN A 96 0.70 0.00 -7.72
CA ASN A 96 0.49 0.63 -6.42
C ASN A 96 1.05 -0.26 -5.29
N LEU A 97 2.27 0.03 -4.84
CA LEU A 97 2.98 -0.78 -3.84
C LEU A 97 2.31 -0.81 -2.46
N MET A 98 1.44 0.17 -2.19
CA MET A 98 0.68 0.29 -0.94
C MET A 98 -0.68 -0.39 -1.03
N VAL A 99 -0.98 -1.07 -2.14
CA VAL A 99 -2.21 -1.85 -2.30
C VAL A 99 -1.87 -3.31 -2.52
N SER A 100 -2.49 -4.18 -1.72
CA SER A 100 -2.52 -5.63 -1.95
C SER A 100 -3.94 -6.03 -2.30
N VAL A 101 -4.09 -7.07 -3.12
CA VAL A 101 -5.38 -7.67 -3.43
C VAL A 101 -5.47 -9.00 -2.70
N TYR A 102 -6.56 -9.19 -1.95
CA TYR A 102 -6.91 -10.45 -1.32
C TYR A 102 -8.23 -10.95 -1.89
N GLU A 103 -8.27 -12.24 -2.20
CA GLU A 103 -9.47 -12.93 -2.67
C GLU A 103 -9.94 -13.82 -1.53
N ALA A 104 -11.21 -13.68 -1.11
CA ALA A 104 -11.76 -14.49 -0.05
C ALA A 104 -11.66 -15.98 -0.42
N CYS A 105 -10.94 -16.74 0.40
CA CYS A 105 -10.71 -18.16 0.22
C CYS A 105 -10.51 -18.85 1.58
N ASP A 106 -10.49 -20.18 1.58
CA ASP A 106 -10.38 -20.97 2.80
C ASP A 106 -9.05 -20.79 3.53
N ASP A 107 -7.99 -20.37 2.82
CA ASP A 107 -6.68 -20.11 3.39
C ASP A 107 -6.47 -18.60 3.64
N PRO A 108 -6.40 -18.14 4.91
CA PRO A 108 -6.16 -16.74 5.23
C PRO A 108 -4.69 -16.32 5.13
N SER A 109 -3.76 -17.26 4.94
CA SER A 109 -2.32 -16.98 4.89
C SER A 109 -1.92 -15.85 3.92
N PRO A 110 -2.53 -15.72 2.73
CA PRO A 110 -2.25 -14.61 1.82
C PRO A 110 -2.62 -13.23 2.41
N LEU A 111 -3.73 -13.14 3.17
CA LEU A 111 -4.14 -11.91 3.85
C LEU A 111 -3.10 -11.50 4.88
N TYR A 112 -2.71 -12.44 5.75
CA TYR A 112 -1.71 -12.20 6.80
C TYR A 112 -0.36 -11.80 6.20
N LYS A 113 0.05 -12.46 5.13
CA LYS A 113 1.29 -12.10 4.41
C LYS A 113 1.25 -10.67 3.88
N SER A 114 0.11 -10.22 3.35
CA SER A 114 -0.06 -8.84 2.90
C SER A 114 0.00 -7.83 4.06
N ILE A 115 -0.68 -8.13 5.18
CA ILE A 115 -0.66 -7.28 6.37
C ILE A 115 0.76 -7.19 6.94
N ASN A 116 1.43 -8.32 7.16
CA ASN A 116 2.79 -8.37 7.70
C ASN A 116 3.79 -7.62 6.82
N LYS A 117 3.68 -7.76 5.50
CA LYS A 117 4.49 -6.97 4.55
C LYS A 117 4.31 -5.46 4.78
N PHE A 118 3.09 -5.00 5.03
CA PHE A 118 2.83 -3.57 5.27
C PHE A 118 3.34 -3.11 6.62
N LEU A 119 3.16 -3.90 7.68
CA LEU A 119 3.69 -3.60 9.00
C LEU A 119 5.22 -3.51 8.97
N GLU A 120 5.91 -4.42 8.27
CA GLU A 120 7.36 -4.36 8.07
C GLU A 120 7.80 -3.13 7.26
N LEU A 121 7.02 -2.71 6.27
CA LEU A 121 7.33 -1.50 5.50
C LEU A 121 7.24 -0.26 6.40
N GLN A 122 6.21 -0.18 7.24
CA GLN A 122 6.03 0.91 8.20
C GLN A 122 7.13 0.91 9.27
N SER A 123 7.48 -0.24 9.85
CA SER A 123 8.56 -0.32 10.85
C SER A 123 9.90 0.12 10.26
N ARG A 124 10.22 -0.28 9.02
CA ARG A 124 11.45 0.15 8.35
C ARG A 124 11.49 1.65 8.04
N VAL A 125 10.35 2.26 7.75
CA VAL A 125 10.23 3.72 7.56
C VAL A 125 10.43 4.44 8.89
N ASN A 126 9.86 3.91 9.98
CA ASN A 126 9.96 4.53 11.31
C ASN A 126 11.35 4.32 11.95
N GLU A 127 12.01 3.19 11.69
CA GLU A 127 13.36 2.88 12.19
C GLU A 127 14.46 3.57 11.39
N ARG A 128 14.21 3.85 10.11
CA ARG A 128 15.11 4.65 9.28
C ARG A 128 14.62 6.08 9.22
N ASN A 129 15.08 6.90 10.17
CA ASN A 129 15.29 8.34 9.95
C ASN A 129 16.36 8.56 8.84
N ALA A 130 16.23 7.89 7.70
CA ALA A 130 17.13 7.99 6.58
C ALA A 130 16.44 8.78 5.49
N ASP A 131 16.96 9.97 5.20
CA ASP A 131 16.49 10.82 4.11
C ASP A 131 16.59 10.16 2.72
N TYR A 132 17.23 8.98 2.62
CA TYR A 132 17.48 8.25 1.39
C TYR A 132 17.42 6.73 1.56
N CYS A 133 16.97 6.02 0.51
CA CYS A 133 17.00 4.57 0.44
C CYS A 133 17.71 4.08 -0.83
N LYS A 134 18.46 2.97 -0.71
CA LYS A 134 19.13 2.33 -1.85
C LYS A 134 18.10 1.49 -2.62
N VAL A 135 17.97 1.75 -3.92
CA VAL A 135 17.11 1.00 -4.84
C VAL A 135 17.92 0.46 -6.00
N LYS A 136 17.50 -0.68 -6.56
CA LYS A 136 18.13 -1.23 -7.78
C LYS A 136 17.69 -0.41 -8.99
N ALA A 137 18.64 -0.06 -9.88
CA ALA A 137 18.37 0.71 -11.09
C ALA A 137 17.27 0.07 -11.97
N GLN A 138 17.23 -1.27 -12.02
CA GLN A 138 16.21 -2.06 -12.72
C GLN A 138 14.76 -1.71 -12.34
N HIS A 139 14.53 -1.16 -11.13
CA HIS A 139 13.20 -0.71 -10.71
C HIS A 139 12.64 0.38 -11.62
N PHE A 140 13.51 1.17 -12.24
CA PHE A 140 13.10 2.28 -13.10
C PHE A 140 12.90 1.86 -14.58
N TYR A 141 13.23 0.63 -14.96
CA TYR A 141 13.12 0.18 -16.36
C TYR A 141 11.68 0.07 -16.85
N GLY A 142 10.70 0.04 -15.94
CA GLY A 142 9.27 0.02 -16.25
C GLY A 142 8.51 1.28 -15.83
N THR A 143 9.20 2.34 -15.41
CA THR A 143 8.57 3.58 -14.92
C THR A 143 8.83 4.73 -15.88
N GLU A 144 7.78 5.45 -16.28
CA GLU A 144 7.92 6.64 -17.15
C GLU A 144 8.36 7.88 -16.37
N LYS A 145 8.19 7.90 -15.05
CA LYS A 145 8.52 9.02 -14.15
C LYS A 145 9.02 8.51 -12.81
N VAL A 146 9.98 9.22 -12.22
CA VAL A 146 10.42 8.98 -10.84
C VAL A 146 9.44 9.65 -9.86
N THR A 147 9.10 8.97 -8.77
CA THR A 147 8.13 9.47 -7.76
C THR A 147 8.78 10.17 -6.57
N CYS A 148 10.12 10.18 -6.55
CA CYS A 148 10.99 10.84 -5.58
C CYS A 148 12.27 11.31 -6.28
N ASP A 149 13.10 12.09 -5.58
CA ASP A 149 14.43 12.44 -6.07
C ASP A 149 15.34 11.20 -6.06
N VAL A 150 15.97 10.92 -7.19
CA VAL A 150 16.88 9.77 -7.35
C VAL A 150 18.30 10.27 -7.53
N TYR A 151 19.16 9.90 -6.58
CA TYR A 151 20.58 10.21 -6.60
C TYR A 151 21.37 8.99 -7.08
N LEU A 152 22.06 9.11 -8.20
CA LEU A 152 23.00 8.09 -8.65
C LEU A 152 24.37 8.32 -8.00
N LYS A 153 24.73 7.41 -7.09
CA LYS A 153 25.98 7.42 -6.31
C LYS A 153 27.03 6.55 -7.00
N LEU A 154 28.18 7.12 -7.42
CA LEU A 154 29.32 6.38 -7.98
C LEU A 154 30.28 5.86 -6.91
N SER A 155 30.43 6.61 -5.83
CA SER A 155 31.28 6.26 -4.67
C SER A 155 30.69 6.88 -3.41
N GLU A 156 31.25 6.54 -2.24
CA GLU A 156 30.83 7.06 -0.93
C GLU A 156 30.61 8.58 -0.90
N GLU A 157 31.38 9.33 -1.70
CA GLU A 157 31.45 10.80 -1.69
C GLU A 157 31.02 11.47 -3.00
N LYS A 158 30.71 10.71 -4.07
CA LYS A 158 30.43 11.28 -5.41
C LYS A 158 29.06 10.86 -5.96
N PHE A 159 28.26 11.86 -6.31
CA PHE A 159 26.97 11.71 -7.00
C PHE A 159 27.06 12.29 -8.41
N VAL A 160 26.44 11.64 -9.40
CA VAL A 160 26.60 12.00 -10.82
C VAL A 160 25.40 12.71 -11.41
N LYS A 161 24.21 12.23 -11.08
CA LYS A 161 22.97 12.74 -11.65
C LYS A 161 21.88 12.66 -10.61
N ILE A 162 21.14 13.75 -10.48
CA ILE A 162 19.92 13.85 -9.69
C ILE A 162 18.78 13.84 -10.71
N PHE A 163 17.91 12.84 -10.61
CA PHE A 163 16.60 12.91 -11.28
C PHE A 163 15.63 13.49 -10.29
N HIS A 164 15.07 14.64 -10.61
CA HIS A 164 14.10 15.26 -9.74
C HIS A 164 12.78 14.52 -9.79
N ARG A 165 12.05 14.57 -8.70
CA ARG A 165 10.69 14.06 -8.61
C ARG A 165 9.84 14.47 -9.82
N PHE A 166 9.12 13.51 -10.39
CA PHE A 166 8.26 13.63 -11.57
C PHE A 166 8.96 13.94 -12.88
N GLN A 167 10.29 14.00 -12.89
CA GLN A 167 11.05 14.03 -14.13
C GLN A 167 10.75 12.75 -14.93
N VAL A 168 10.48 12.94 -16.23
CA VAL A 168 10.36 11.84 -17.18
C VAL A 168 11.73 11.21 -17.34
N VAL A 169 11.78 9.90 -17.23
CA VAL A 169 13.03 9.11 -17.34
C VAL A 169 12.81 7.94 -18.29
N THR A 170 13.87 7.55 -18.99
CA THR A 170 13.86 6.33 -19.80
C THR A 170 14.83 5.30 -19.23
N PRO A 171 14.71 4.01 -19.57
CA PRO A 171 15.71 3.00 -19.17
C PRO A 171 17.14 3.38 -19.60
N GLU A 172 17.29 4.09 -20.71
CA GLU A 172 18.57 4.56 -21.23
C GLU A 172 19.24 5.60 -20.32
N ASP A 173 18.44 6.39 -19.58
CA ASP A 173 18.96 7.34 -18.60
C ASP A 173 19.72 6.66 -17.46
N PHE A 174 19.38 5.40 -17.15
CA PHE A 174 19.99 4.62 -16.07
C PHE A 174 21.07 3.67 -16.60
N LYS A 175 20.90 3.12 -17.80
CA LYS A 175 21.81 2.12 -18.39
C LYS A 175 23.26 2.60 -18.53
N LYS A 176 23.48 3.91 -18.68
CA LYS A 176 24.82 4.52 -18.75
C LYS A 176 25.58 4.56 -17.42
N TYR A 177 24.94 4.09 -16.34
CA TYR A 177 25.50 4.08 -14.97
C TYR A 177 25.48 2.69 -14.32
N GLU A 178 25.15 1.63 -15.08
CA GLU A 178 25.47 0.24 -14.72
C GLU A 178 26.94 -0.06 -15.04
#